data_AF-A0A2I0QIQ6-F1
#
_entry.id   AF-A0A2I0QIQ6-F1
#
_cell.length_a   1.000
_cell.length_b   1.000
_cell.length_c   1.000
_cell.angle_alpha   90.00
_cell.angle_beta   90.00
_cell.angle_gamma   90.00
#
_symmetry.space_group_name_H-M   'P 1'
#
loop_
_entity.id
_entity.type
_entity.pdbx_description
1 polymer ?
#
loop_
_entity_poly.entity_id
_entity_poly.type
_entity_poly.pdbx_seq_one_letter_code
_entity_poly.pdbx_strand_id
1 'polypeptide(L)' 'MPSFSELGNFAGRHRASEGKKLIFTTVSGSHSYGFPSEDSDIDLRACYVEKTVNLFRLENLK' A
#
# COMPACT_ATOMS: atom_id res chain seq x y z
N MET A 1 -8.36 -3.49 -16.85
CA MET A 1 -7.58 -3.02 -15.68
C MET A 1 -8.53 -2.60 -14.58
N PRO A 2 -8.26 -2.94 -13.30
CA PRO A 2 -9.01 -2.37 -12.19
C PRO A 2 -8.90 -0.85 -12.23
N SER A 3 -10.01 -0.17 -12.00
CA SER A 3 -10.05 1.28 -11.83
C SER A 3 -9.18 1.72 -10.66
N PHE A 4 -8.73 2.98 -10.67
CA PHE A 4 -7.98 3.57 -9.56
C PHE A 4 -8.72 3.45 -8.22
N SER A 5 -10.06 3.51 -8.23
CA SER A 5 -10.90 3.29 -7.05
C SER A 5 -10.89 1.83 -6.59
N GLU A 6 -10.86 0.86 -7.51
CA GLU A 6 -10.70 -0.57 -7.16
C GLU A 6 -9.31 -0.88 -6.59
N LEU A 7 -8.26 -0.24 -7.09
CA LEU A 7 -6.89 -0.36 -6.57
C LEU A 7 -6.74 0.26 -5.18
N GLY A 8 -7.30 1.45 -4.96
CA GLY A 8 -7.35 2.06 -3.63
C GLY A 8 -8.09 1.19 -2.62
N ASN A 9 -9.19 0.56 -3.05
CA ASN A 9 -9.96 -0.40 -2.24
C ASN A 9 -9.19 -1.70 -1.98
N PHE A 10 -8.39 -2.20 -2.92
CA PHE A 10 -7.58 -3.40 -2.73
C PHE A 10 -6.51 -3.21 -1.65
N ALA A 11 -5.73 -2.12 -1.75
CA ALA A 11 -4.76 -1.74 -0.72
C ALA A 11 -5.45 -1.48 0.64
N GLY A 12 -6.65 -0.87 0.60
CA GLY A 12 -7.54 -0.65 1.73
C GLY A 12 -7.88 -1.94 2.50
N ARG A 13 -8.24 -3.00 1.79
CA ARG A 13 -8.75 -4.24 2.37
C ARG A 13 -7.65 -5.11 2.99
N HIS A 14 -6.47 -5.20 2.37
CA HIS A 14 -5.41 -6.11 2.83
C HIS A 14 -4.82 -5.74 4.20
N ARG A 15 -4.72 -4.44 4.53
CA ARG A 15 -4.17 -4.01 5.83
C ARG A 15 -5.23 -3.81 6.91
N ALA A 16 -6.48 -3.56 6.53
CA ALA A 16 -7.59 -3.56 7.48
C ALA A 16 -7.80 -4.93 8.12
N SER A 17 -7.60 -6.03 7.37
CA SER A 17 -7.64 -7.40 7.93
C SER A 17 -6.53 -7.68 8.95
N GLU A 18 -5.44 -6.90 8.94
CA GLU A 18 -4.34 -7.00 9.92
C GLU A 18 -4.53 -6.07 11.14
N GLY A 19 -5.68 -5.41 11.25
CA GLY A 19 -5.98 -4.47 12.35
C GLY A 19 -5.17 -3.17 12.28
N LYS A 20 -4.53 -2.86 11.14
CA LYS A 20 -3.78 -1.63 10.95
C LYS A 20 -4.72 -0.51 10.51
N LYS A 21 -4.63 0.65 11.17
CA LYS A 21 -5.38 1.85 10.77
C LYS A 21 -4.69 2.49 9.57
N LEU A 22 -5.17 2.18 8.36
CA LEU A 22 -4.74 2.86 7.14
C LEU A 22 -5.10 4.35 7.17
N ILE A 23 -4.17 5.18 6.73
CA ILE A 23 -4.34 6.63 6.56
C ILE A 23 -4.61 6.97 5.09
N PHE A 24 -3.83 6.39 4.18
CA PHE A 24 -4.07 6.48 2.75
C PHE A 24 -3.44 5.30 2.00
N THR A 25 -3.93 5.11 0.77
CA THR A 25 -3.37 4.19 -0.21
C THR A 25 -3.36 4.91 -1.57
N THR A 26 -2.35 4.65 -2.39
CA THR A 26 -2.21 5.25 -3.73
C THR A 26 -1.48 4.31 -4.67
N VAL A 27 -1.70 4.52 -5.96
CA VAL A 27 -0.85 3.95 -7.02
C VAL A 27 0.42 4.82 -7.15
N SER A 28 1.55 4.18 -7.41
CA SER A 28 2.83 4.81 -7.74
C SER A 28 3.39 4.24 -9.06
N GLY A 29 4.64 4.53 -9.39
CA GLY A 29 5.29 3.98 -10.59
C GLY A 29 4.72 4.54 -11.90
N SER A 30 4.94 3.84 -13.01
CA SER A 30 4.59 4.28 -14.38
C SER A 30 3.13 4.69 -14.54
N HIS A 31 2.22 3.99 -13.85
CA HIS A 31 0.79 4.32 -13.79
C HIS A 31 0.50 5.69 -13.17
N SER A 32 1.26 6.12 -12.16
CA SER A 32 1.10 7.44 -11.55
C SER A 32 1.68 8.58 -12.39
N TYR A 33 2.63 8.26 -13.27
CA TYR A 33 3.28 9.26 -14.13
C TYR A 33 2.71 9.32 -15.56
N GLY A 34 1.73 8.47 -15.88
CA GLY A 34 1.01 8.52 -17.16
C GLY A 34 1.73 7.85 -18.33
N PHE A 35 2.73 7.01 -18.07
CA PHE A 35 3.43 6.22 -19.08
C PHE A 35 3.49 4.71 -18.77
N PRO A 36 2.37 4.06 -18.38
CA PRO A 36 2.37 2.61 -18.25
C PRO A 36 2.46 1.93 -19.62
N SER A 37 3.14 0.79 -19.65
CA SER A 37 3.17 -0.19 -20.73
C SER A 37 2.28 -1.38 -20.40
N GLU A 38 2.06 -2.30 -21.35
CA GLU A 38 1.26 -3.50 -21.12
C GLU A 38 1.91 -4.46 -20.10
N ASP A 39 3.24 -4.42 -19.99
CA ASP A 39 4.05 -5.16 -19.01
C ASP A 39 4.33 -4.37 -17.73
N SER A 40 3.71 -3.20 -17.54
CA SER A 40 3.84 -2.43 -16.29
C SER A 40 3.11 -3.10 -15.13
N ASP A 41 3.82 -3.31 -14.03
CA ASP A 41 3.25 -3.67 -12.73
C ASP A 41 2.44 -2.50 -12.12
N ILE A 42 1.53 -2.83 -11.21
CA ILE A 42 0.79 -1.84 -10.42
C ILE A 42 1.46 -1.68 -9.05
N ASP A 43 2.28 -0.64 -8.92
CA ASP A 43 2.91 -0.29 -7.65
C ASP A 43 1.91 0.37 -6.70
N LEU A 44 1.75 -0.19 -5.50
CA LEU A 44 0.91 0.38 -4.45
C LEU A 44 1.76 0.95 -3.32
N ARG A 45 1.45 2.17 -2.90
CA ARG A 45 2.00 2.82 -1.71
C ARG A 45 0.90 3.06 -0.69
N ALA A 46 1.21 2.84 0.58
CA ALA A 46 0.26 3.05 1.67
C ALA A 46 0.93 3.66 2.90
N CYS A 47 0.13 4.31 3.73
CA CYS A 47 0.51 4.75 5.07
C CYS A 47 -0.50 4.22 6.08
N TYR A 48 -0.01 3.77 7.24
CA TYR A 48 -0.84 3.30 8.35
C TYR A 48 -0.24 3.74 9.69
N VAL A 49 -1.06 3.71 10.73
CA VAL A 49 -0.61 3.98 12.10
C VAL A 49 -0.05 2.70 12.73
N GLU A 50 1.19 2.78 13.18
CA GLU A 50 1.83 1.73 13.98
C GLU A 50 1.97 2.18 15.45
N LYS A 51 1.92 1.22 16.37
CA LYS A 51 2.26 1.50 17.77
C LYS A 51 3.76 1.77 17.86
N THR A 52 4.13 2.85 18.53
CA THR A 52 5.54 3.25 18.74
C THR A 52 6.42 2.10 19.25
N VAL A 53 5.91 1.25 20.17
CA VAL A 53 6.63 0.07 20.68
C VAL A 53 7.02 -0.93 19.60
N ASN A 54 6.26 -1.02 18.51
CA ASN A 54 6.56 -1.90 17.38
C ASN A 54 7.57 -1.29 16.41
N LEU A 55 7.79 0.04 16.45
CA LEU A 55 8.78 0.73 15.61
C LEU A 55 10.21 0.58 16.15
N PHE A 56 10.37 0.45 17.47
CA PHE A 56 11.69 0.29 18.11
C PHE A 56 12.19 -1.15 18.15
N ARG A 57 11.39 -2.13 17.71
CA ARG A 57 11.75 -3.56 17.79
C ARG A 57 12.53 -4.01 16.56
N LEU A 58 13.78 -3.55 16.44
CA LEU A 58 14.76 -4.06 15.45
C LEU A 58 15.41 -5.40 15.86
N GLU A 59 15.07 -5.93 17.04
CA GLU A 59 15.82 -6.99 17.71
C GLU A 59 15.20 -8.39 17.63
N ASN A 60 14.16 -8.62 16.81
CA ASN A 60 13.53 -9.94 16.66
C ASN A 60 13.00 -10.25 15.26
N LEU A 61 13.63 -9.72 14.20
CA LEU A 61 13.42 -10.25 12.86
C LEU A 61 14.26 -11.54 12.76
N LYS A 62 13.64 -12.68 13.03
CA LYS A 62 14.15 -13.99 12.58
C LYS A 62 13.93 -14.14 11.09
#